data_AF-A0A076HZV8-F1
#
_entry.id   AF-A0A076HZV8-F1
#
_cell.length_a   1.000
_cell.length_b   1.000
_cell.length_c   1.000
_cell.angle_alpha   90.00
_cell.angle_beta   90.00
_cell.angle_gamma   90.00
#
_symmetry.space_group_name_H-M   'P 1'
#
loop_
_entity.id
_entity.type
_entity.pdbx_description
1 polymer ?
#
loop_
_entity_poly.entity_id
_entity_poly.type
_entity_poly.pdbx_seq_one_letter_code
_entity_poly.pdbx_strand_id
1 'polypeptide(L)'
;MQPDSRAFLEIRAHTETHLTSSAMLQDIVIGLSDGLTVPFALAAGLSGAVASSSLVITAGLAEVVAGSIAMGLGGYLAGRTEVEH
;
A
#
# COMPACT_ATOMS: atom_id res chain seq x y z
N MET A 1 -41.04 41.00 12.90
CA MET A 1 -39.57 41.18 12.88
C MET A 1 -38.96 39.86 13.36
N GLN A 2 -38.79 38.93 12.43
CA GLN A 2 -38.25 37.59 12.67
C GLN A 2 -36.75 37.69 12.33
N PRO A 3 -35.81 37.34 13.24
CA PRO A 3 -34.40 37.33 12.88
C PRO A 3 -34.12 36.13 11.96
N ASP A 4 -33.56 36.43 10.79
CA ASP A 4 -33.23 35.48 9.73
C ASP A 4 -32.25 34.40 10.21
N SER A 5 -32.68 33.15 10.10
CA SER A 5 -31.93 31.93 10.45
C SER A 5 -30.88 31.53 9.39
N ARG A 6 -30.14 32.50 8.81
CA ARG A 6 -29.27 32.28 7.64
C ARG A 6 -27.78 32.59 7.85
N ALA A 7 -27.25 32.32 9.04
CA ALA A 7 -25.82 32.53 9.33
C ALA A 7 -25.07 31.29 9.86
N PHE A 8 -25.65 30.08 9.79
CA PHE A 8 -25.04 28.90 10.43
C PHE A 8 -24.44 27.83 9.49
N LEU A 9 -24.46 27.97 8.17
CA LEU A 9 -23.87 26.91 7.31
C LEU A 9 -23.21 27.48 6.06
N GLU A 10 -22.17 28.28 6.25
CA GLU A 10 -21.07 28.32 5.29
C GLU A 10 -20.05 27.24 5.69
N ILE A 11 -20.50 25.99 5.82
CA ILE A 11 -19.57 24.86 5.71
C ILE A 11 -19.15 24.87 4.25
N ARG A 12 -17.96 25.41 3.99
CA ARG A 12 -17.25 25.22 2.74
C ARG A 12 -17.39 23.76 2.37
N ALA A 13 -18.16 23.48 1.32
CA ALA A 13 -18.10 22.19 0.65
C ALA A 13 -16.68 22.07 0.12
N HIS A 14 -15.79 21.51 0.95
CA HIS A 14 -14.46 21.10 0.53
C HIS A 14 -14.72 20.04 -0.53
N THR A 15 -14.71 20.48 -1.79
CA THR A 15 -14.73 19.57 -2.92
C THR A 15 -13.33 18.98 -2.93
N GLU A 16 -13.11 17.97 -2.08
CA GLU A 16 -11.95 17.13 -2.21
C GLU A 16 -12.05 16.55 -3.60
N THR A 17 -11.14 16.98 -4.46
CA THR A 17 -10.86 16.26 -5.68
C THR A 17 -10.37 14.91 -5.17
N HIS A 18 -11.28 13.95 -5.04
CA HIS A 18 -11.01 12.58 -4.67
C HIS A 18 -10.22 12.00 -5.84
N LEU A 19 -8.93 12.34 -5.84
CA LEU A 19 -7.97 11.96 -6.85
C LEU A 19 -7.90 10.44 -6.74
N THR A 20 -8.54 9.75 -7.68
CA THR A 20 -8.33 8.31 -7.91
C THR A 20 -6.82 7.99 -8.03
N SER A 21 -6.01 8.99 -8.35
CA SER A 21 -4.54 8.97 -8.32
C SER A 21 -3.95 8.76 -6.91
N SER A 22 -4.62 9.17 -5.82
CA SER A 22 -4.11 9.03 -4.45
C SER A 22 -4.11 7.58 -3.97
N ALA A 23 -5.18 6.83 -4.24
CA ALA A 23 -5.28 5.42 -3.86
C ALA A 23 -4.21 4.59 -4.57
N MET A 24 -4.06 4.77 -5.89
CA MET A 24 -3.01 4.10 -6.66
C MET A 24 -1.60 4.45 -6.17
N LEU A 25 -1.33 5.72 -5.86
CA LEU A 25 -0.03 6.13 -5.31
C LEU A 25 0.20 5.54 -3.91
N GLN A 26 -0.83 5.47 -3.08
CA GLN A 26 -0.76 4.86 -1.75
C GLN A 26 -0.43 3.36 -1.85
N ASP A 27 -1.11 2.63 -2.73
CA ASP A 27 -0.84 1.21 -2.97
C ASP A 27 0.59 0.99 -3.47
N ILE A 28 1.08 1.86 -4.36
CA ILE A 28 2.48 1.82 -4.85
C ILE A 28 3.46 2.04 -3.69
N VAL A 29 3.22 3.03 -2.83
CA VAL A 29 4.13 3.34 -1.72
C VAL A 29 4.14 2.22 -0.68
N ILE A 30 2.99 1.64 -0.36
CA ILE A 30 2.90 0.48 0.54
C ILE A 30 3.64 -0.72 -0.07
N GLY A 31 3.34 -1.04 -1.33
CA GLY A 31 3.98 -2.14 -2.05
C GLY A 31 5.50 -1.99 -2.17
N LEU A 32 5.98 -0.79 -2.49
CA LEU A 32 7.42 -0.50 -2.57
C LEU A 32 8.09 -0.58 -1.18
N SER A 33 7.43 -0.04 -0.15
CA SER A 33 7.98 -0.03 1.21
C SER A 33 8.16 -1.45 1.75
N ASP A 34 7.14 -2.30 1.57
CA ASP A 34 7.20 -3.71 1.98
C ASP A 34 8.17 -4.50 1.09
N GLY A 35 8.13 -4.28 -0.22
CA GLY A 35 9.00 -4.92 -1.21
C GLY A 35 10.49 -4.58 -1.06
N LEU A 36 10.85 -3.55 -0.32
CA LEU A 36 12.24 -3.25 0.06
C LEU A 36 12.55 -3.74 1.48
N THR A 37 11.63 -3.55 2.42
CA THR A 37 11.87 -3.84 3.84
C THR A 37 11.97 -5.33 4.10
N VAL A 38 11.06 -6.13 3.54
CA VAL A 38 11.03 -7.58 3.81
C VAL A 38 12.24 -8.30 3.19
N PRO A 39 12.60 -8.08 1.91
CA PRO A 39 13.80 -8.68 1.35
C PRO A 39 15.08 -8.18 2.01
N PHE A 40 15.13 -6.91 2.46
CA PHE A 40 16.25 -6.40 3.23
C PHE A 40 16.42 -7.11 4.58
N ALA A 41 15.33 -7.24 5.34
CA ALA A 41 15.33 -7.94 6.62
C ALA A 41 15.72 -9.42 6.44
N LEU A 42 15.19 -10.07 5.39
CA LEU A 42 15.53 -11.46 5.05
C LEU A 42 17.01 -11.60 4.68
N ALA A 43 17.54 -10.72 3.82
CA ALA A 43 18.94 -10.75 3.43
C ALA A 43 19.89 -10.48 4.61
N ALA A 44 19.55 -9.53 5.48
CA ALA A 44 20.29 -9.24 6.70
C ALA A 44 20.29 -10.43 7.67
N GLY A 45 19.13 -11.07 7.88
CA GLY A 45 18.99 -12.25 8.71
C GLY A 45 19.76 -13.46 8.19
N LEU A 46 19.72 -13.72 6.88
CA LEU A 46 20.46 -14.82 6.28
C LEU A 46 21.97 -14.54 6.19
N SER A 47 22.41 -13.30 6.01
CA SER A 47 23.84 -12.99 5.83
C SER A 47 24.71 -13.40 7.02
N GLY A 48 24.14 -13.51 8.23
CA GLY A 48 24.83 -14.05 9.41
C GLY A 48 24.65 -15.56 9.64
N ALA A 49 23.66 -16.17 8.98
CA ALA A 49 23.26 -17.57 9.20
C ALA A 49 23.79 -18.53 8.13
N VAL A 50 24.03 -18.05 6.89
CA VAL A 50 24.52 -18.85 5.77
C VAL A 50 25.77 -18.22 5.15
N ALA A 51 26.78 -19.06 4.88
CA ALA A 51 28.05 -18.62 4.28
C ALA A 51 27.96 -18.35 2.76
N SER A 52 26.91 -18.85 2.09
CA SER A 52 26.75 -18.70 0.64
C SER A 52 25.92 -17.47 0.29
N SER A 53 26.57 -16.45 -0.27
CA SER A 53 25.90 -15.25 -0.77
C SER A 53 24.90 -15.56 -1.88
N SER A 54 25.13 -16.63 -2.66
CA SER A 54 24.19 -17.05 -3.70
C SER A 54 22.84 -17.46 -3.11
N LEU A 55 22.84 -18.13 -1.95
CA LEU A 55 21.59 -18.51 -1.26
C LEU A 55 20.82 -17.29 -0.79
N VAL A 56 21.51 -16.30 -0.20
CA VAL A 56 20.92 -15.05 0.26
C VAL A 56 20.24 -14.31 -0.89
N ILE A 57 20.92 -14.20 -2.03
CA ILE A 57 20.40 -13.53 -3.23
C ILE A 57 19.20 -14.27 -3.80
N THR A 58 19.28 -15.60 -3.95
CA THR A 58 18.15 -16.39 -4.47
C THR A 58 16.94 -16.35 -3.55
N ALA A 59 17.15 -16.37 -2.23
CA ALA A 59 16.06 -16.29 -1.25
C ALA A 59 15.41 -14.91 -1.26
N GLY A 60 16.19 -13.82 -1.32
CA GLY A 60 15.66 -12.46 -1.45
C GLY A 60 14.88 -12.25 -2.74
N LEU A 61 15.37 -12.79 -3.86
CA LEU A 61 14.65 -12.70 -5.15
C LEU A 61 13.35 -13.50 -5.14
N ALA A 62 13.36 -14.70 -4.55
CA ALA A 62 12.17 -15.52 -4.38
C ALA A 62 11.12 -14.80 -3.52
N GLU A 63 11.54 -14.14 -2.44
CA GLU A 63 10.65 -13.33 -1.59
C GLU A 63 10.03 -12.16 -2.33
N VAL A 64 10.80 -11.41 -3.13
CA VAL A 64 10.28 -10.30 -3.95
C VAL A 64 9.19 -10.79 -4.89
N VAL A 65 9.42 -11.91 -5.58
CA VAL A 65 8.44 -12.48 -6.52
C VAL A 65 7.20 -12.97 -5.78
N ALA A 66 7.38 -13.72 -4.68
CA ALA A 66 6.27 -14.22 -3.87
C ALA A 66 5.42 -13.09 -3.27
N GLY A 67 6.08 -12.09 -2.67
CA GLY A 67 5.44 -10.90 -2.11
C GLY A 67 4.68 -10.10 -3.16
N SER A 68 5.26 -9.89 -4.34
CA SER A 68 4.58 -9.17 -5.44
C SER A 68 3.30 -9.87 -5.89
N ILE A 69 3.32 -11.21 -5.97
CA ILE A 69 2.12 -12.00 -6.31
C ILE A 69 1.08 -11.89 -5.20
N ALA A 70 1.49 -12.07 -3.94
CA ALA A 70 0.60 -12.02 -2.79
C ALA A 70 -0.09 -10.65 -2.65
N MET A 71 0.68 -9.56 -2.78
CA MET A 71 0.14 -8.20 -2.69
C MET A 71 -0.71 -7.84 -3.90
N GLY A 72 -0.32 -8.26 -5.11
CA GLY A 72 -1.12 -8.03 -6.32
C GLY A 72 -2.47 -8.75 -6.29
N LEU A 73 -2.48 -10.02 -5.86
CA LEU A 73 -3.72 -10.76 -5.64
C LEU A 73 -4.51 -10.17 -4.47
N GLY A 74 -3.85 -9.80 -3.37
CA GLY A 74 -4.49 -9.17 -2.21
C GLY A 74 -5.24 -7.89 -2.58
N GLY A 75 -4.60 -7.01 -3.34
CA GLY A 75 -5.22 -5.77 -3.86
C GLY A 75 -6.37 -6.05 -4.82
N TYR A 76 -6.23 -7.03 -5.72
CA TYR A 76 -7.31 -7.43 -6.62
C TYR A 76 -8.53 -7.96 -5.86
N LEU A 77 -8.34 -8.85 -4.88
CA LEU A 77 -9.42 -9.39 -4.06
C LEU A 77 -10.09 -8.30 -3.21
N ALA A 78 -9.31 -7.38 -2.65
CA ALA A 78 -9.84 -6.23 -1.91
C ALA A 78 -10.73 -5.35 -2.80
N GLY A 79 -10.26 -5.01 -4.01
CA GLY A 79 -11.04 -4.23 -4.96
C GLY A 79 -12.29 -4.95 -5.48
N ARG A 80 -12.22 -6.28 -5.69
CA ARG A 80 -13.41 -7.07 -6.09
C ARG A 80 -14.48 -7.11 -5.00
N THR A 81 -14.06 -7.17 -3.73
CA THR A 81 -14.97 -7.16 -2.57
C THR A 81 -15.69 -5.82 -2.41
N GLU A 82 -15.01 -4.71 -2.71
CA GLU A 82 -15.58 -3.36 -2.71
C GLU A 82 -16.62 -3.16 -3.82
N VAL A 83 -16.47 -3.83 -4.97
CA VAL A 83 -17.43 -3.76 -6.08
C VAL A 83 -18.68 -4.62 -5.86
N GLU A 84 -18.55 -5.68 -5.05
CA GLU A 84 -19.65 -6.61 -4.73
C GLU A 84 -20.50 -6.14 -3.53
N HIS A 85 -20.10 -5.06 -2.86
CA HIS A 85 -20.87 -4.37 -1.81
C HIS A 85 -21.39 -3.02 -2.29
#